data_AF-A0A2H0HPX5-F1
#
_entry.id   AF-A0A2H0HPX5-F1
#
_cell.length_a   1.000
_cell.length_b   1.000
_cell.length_c   1.000
_cell.angle_alpha   90.00
_cell.angle_beta   90.00
_cell.angle_gamma   90.00
#
_symmetry.space_group_name_H-M   'P 1'
#
loop_
_entity.id
_entity.type
_entity.pdbx_description
1 polymer ?
#
loop_
_entity_poly.entity_id
_entity_poly.type
_entity_poly.pdbx_seq_one_letter_code
_entity_poly.pdbx_strand_id
1 'polypeptide(L)' 'GASRQETAILHLAETWRERLLADGDDGFTAWLHAFPDADRQRLRQLVRNAREERAKAKPPRTQRELLRALRAALGDA' A
#
# COMPACT_ATOMS: atom_id res chain seq x y z
N GLY A 1 10.19 15.92 -15.45
CA GLY A 1 10.70 14.64 -14.94
C GLY A 1 10.44 14.60 -13.45
N ALA A 2 10.01 13.47 -12.90
CA ALA A 2 9.76 13.33 -11.46
C ALA A 2 11.03 13.64 -10.66
N SER A 3 10.88 14.27 -9.50
CA SER A 3 11.99 14.52 -8.58
C SER A 3 12.55 13.18 -8.06
N ARG A 4 13.85 13.12 -7.70
CA ARG A 4 14.46 11.94 -7.07
C ARG A 4 13.66 11.47 -5.84
N GLN A 5 13.08 12.42 -5.09
CA GLN A 5 12.23 12.12 -3.94
C GLN A 5 10.93 11.44 -4.34
N GLU A 6 10.29 11.88 -5.42
CA GLU A 6 9.04 11.30 -5.89
C GLU A 6 9.24 9.88 -6.43
N THR A 7 10.37 9.63 -7.11
CA THR A 7 10.79 8.28 -7.51
C THR A 7 11.05 7.39 -6.30
N ALA A 8 11.72 7.89 -5.26
CA ALA A 8 11.97 7.13 -4.03
C ALA A 8 10.66 6.76 -3.30
N ILE A 9 9.72 7.71 -3.18
CA ILE A 9 8.40 7.47 -2.59
C ILE A 9 7.64 6.41 -3.40
N LEU A 10 7.69 6.46 -4.73
CA LEU A 10 7.04 5.48 -5.58
C LEU A 10 7.58 4.06 -5.32
N HIS A 11 8.91 3.88 -5.32
CA HIS A 11 9.52 2.57 -5.08
C HIS A 11 9.24 2.03 -3.67
N LEU A 12 9.27 2.91 -2.66
CA LEU A 12 8.92 2.53 -1.30
C LEU A 12 7.44 2.11 -1.18
N ALA A 13 6.53 2.84 -1.85
CA ALA A 13 5.12 2.49 -1.91
C ALA A 13 4.89 1.15 -2.61
N GLU A 14 5.64 0.86 -3.68
CA GLU A 14 5.59 -0.44 -4.38
C GLU A 14 6.07 -1.58 -3.47
N THR A 15 7.18 -1.38 -2.75
CA THR A 15 7.71 -2.36 -1.79
C THR A 15 6.68 -2.69 -0.71
N TRP A 16 6.05 -1.67 -0.12
CA TRP A 16 5.01 -1.88 0.89
C TRP A 16 3.77 -2.54 0.32
N ARG A 17 3.35 -2.18 -0.90
CA ARG A 17 2.22 -2.83 -1.57
C ARG A 17 2.46 -4.33 -1.70
N GLU A 18 3.64 -4.73 -2.18
CA GLU A 18 3.98 -6.15 -2.34
C GLU A 18 3.96 -6.88 -1.00
N ARG A 19 4.59 -6.28 0.02
CA ARG A 19 4.62 -6.82 1.38
C ARG A 19 3.22 -7.00 1.98
N LEU A 20 2.35 -5.99 1.88
CA LEU A 20 0.98 -6.05 2.39
C LEU A 20 0.15 -7.14 1.70
N LEU A 21 0.37 -7.34 0.40
CA LEU A 21 -0.34 -8.38 -0.36
C LEU A 21 0.18 -9.78 -0.07
N ALA A 22 1.47 -9.93 0.21
CA ALA A 22 2.10 -11.21 0.54
C ALA A 22 1.83 -11.60 2.00
N ASP A 23 2.22 -10.75 2.94
CA ASP A 23 2.34 -11.08 4.37
C ASP A 23 1.02 -10.87 5.14
N GLY A 24 0.03 -10.20 4.55
CA GLY A 24 -1.28 -10.01 5.18
C GLY A 24 -1.21 -9.23 6.48
N ASP A 25 -1.66 -9.84 7.59
CA ASP A 25 -1.72 -9.18 8.90
C ASP A 25 -0.32 -8.85 9.46
N ASP A 26 0.70 -9.65 9.16
CA ASP A 26 2.09 -9.36 9.57
C ASP A 26 2.65 -8.14 8.83
N GLY A 27 2.42 -8.08 7.52
CA GLY A 27 2.77 -6.92 6.70
C GLY A 27 2.02 -5.66 7.14
N PHE A 28 0.74 -5.82 7.51
CA PHE A 28 -0.07 -4.72 8.02
C PHE A 28 0.41 -4.22 9.39
N THR A 29 0.77 -5.13 10.29
CA THR A 29 1.37 -4.79 11.59
C THR A 29 2.66 -4.00 11.40
N ALA A 30 3.54 -4.45 10.52
CA ALA A 30 4.78 -3.74 10.19
C ALA A 30 4.52 -2.33 9.62
N TRP A 31 3.50 -2.18 8.77
CA TRP A 31 3.09 -0.87 8.27
C TRP A 31 2.61 0.05 9.40
N LEU A 32 1.75 -0.44 10.29
CA LEU A 32 1.22 0.36 11.41
C LEU A 32 2.31 0.83 12.39
N HIS A 33 3.36 0.02 12.56
CA HIS A 33 4.52 0.42 13.36
C HIS A 33 5.34 1.52 12.68
N ALA A 34 5.53 1.44 11.35
CA ALA A 34 6.29 2.42 10.60
C ALA A 34 5.52 3.73 10.37
N PHE A 35 4.21 3.66 10.21
CA PHE A 35 3.33 4.78 9.86
C PHE A 35 2.10 4.81 10.79
N PRO A 36 2.28 5.23 12.06
CA PRO A 36 1.22 5.17 13.07
C PRO A 36 0.01 6.07 12.75
N ASP A 37 0.23 7.15 12.02
CA ASP A 37 -0.76 8.17 11.65
C ASP A 37 -1.51 7.86 10.35
N ALA A 38 -1.12 6.81 9.63
CA ALA A 38 -1.81 6.40 8.41
C ALA A 38 -3.26 5.97 8.70
N ASP A 39 -4.17 6.21 7.75
CA ASP A 39 -5.57 5.77 7.84
C ASP A 39 -5.65 4.23 7.81
N ARG A 40 -5.63 3.64 9.01
CA ARG A 40 -5.56 2.20 9.24
C ARG A 40 -6.77 1.48 8.66
N GLN A 41 -7.97 2.06 8.84
CA GLN A 41 -9.21 1.44 8.40
C GLN A 41 -9.27 1.38 6.88
N ARG A 42 -8.95 2.48 6.21
CA ARG A 42 -8.91 2.53 4.75
C ARG A 42 -7.87 1.58 4.18
N LEU A 43 -6.65 1.58 4.72
CA LEU A 43 -5.59 0.69 4.26
C LEU A 43 -5.96 -0.79 4.43
N ARG A 44 -6.55 -1.18 5.57
CA ARG A 44 -6.98 -2.57 5.79
C ARG A 44 -8.01 -3.01 4.76
N GLN A 45 -8.98 -2.15 4.45
CA GLN A 45 -9.98 -2.42 3.43
C GLN A 45 -9.37 -2.59 2.03
N LEU A 46 -8.42 -1.72 1.67
CA LEU A 46 -7.72 -1.78 0.39
C LEU A 46 -6.87 -3.05 0.27
N VAL A 47 -6.14 -3.44 1.31
CA VAL A 47 -5.33 -4.67 1.31
C VAL A 47 -6.21 -5.90 1.13
N ARG A 48 -7.32 -6.00 1.88
CA ARG A 48 -8.27 -7.11 1.73
C ARG A 48 -8.83 -7.17 0.31
N ASN A 49 -9.37 -6.07 -0.20
CA ASN A 49 -9.98 -6.02 -1.53
C ASN A 49 -8.96 -6.34 -2.63
N ALA A 50 -7.71 -5.86 -2.51
CA ALA A 50 -6.66 -6.12 -3.49
C ALA A 50 -6.22 -7.59 -3.49
N ARG A 51 -6.18 -8.24 -2.32
CA ARG A 51 -5.96 -9.69 -2.20
C ARG A 51 -7.11 -10.48 -2.85
N GLU A 52 -8.35 -10.08 -2.60
CA GLU A 52 -9.53 -10.69 -3.22
C GLU A 52 -9.54 -10.52 -4.74
N GLU A 53 -9.16 -9.34 -5.26
CA GLU A 53 -9.01 -9.10 -6.70
C GLU A 53 -7.95 -10.03 -7.30
N ARG A 54 -6.79 -10.16 -6.66
CA ARG A 54 -5.71 -11.06 -7.11
C ARG A 54 -6.15 -12.52 -7.11
N ALA A 55 -6.81 -12.97 -6.05
CA ALA A 55 -7.31 -14.34 -5.92
C ALA A 55 -8.38 -14.67 -6.96
N LYS A 56 -9.21 -13.69 -7.34
CA LYS A 56 -10.29 -13.85 -8.33
C LYS A 56 -9.86 -13.46 -9.75
N ALA A 57 -8.57 -13.24 -10.00
CA ALA A 57 -8.01 -12.77 -11.28
C ALA A 57 -8.75 -11.54 -11.88
N LYS A 58 -9.24 -10.65 -11.01
CA LYS A 58 -9.96 -9.45 -11.41
C LYS A 58 -8.99 -8.35 -11.85
N PRO A 59 -9.46 -7.36 -12.64
CA PRO A 59 -8.66 -6.18 -12.94
C PRO A 59 -8.14 -5.50 -11.65
N PRO A 60 -6.87 -5.04 -11.60
CA PRO A 60 -6.21 -4.57 -10.38
C PRO A 60 -6.63 -3.14 -10.02
N ARG A 61 -7.92 -2.90 -9.83
CA ARG A 61 -8.45 -1.58 -9.47
C ARG A 61 -8.01 -1.21 -8.06
N THR A 62 -8.28 -2.07 -7.10
CA THR A 62 -7.94 -1.84 -5.68
C THR A 62 -6.43 -1.87 -5.48
N GLN A 63 -5.66 -2.71 -6.20
CA GLN A 63 -4.19 -2.63 -6.14
C GLN A 63 -3.65 -1.25 -6.55
N ARG A 64 -4.23 -0.62 -7.58
CA ARG A 64 -3.84 0.74 -8.00
C ARG A 64 -4.23 1.79 -6.96
N GLU A 65 -5.37 1.60 -6.28
CA GLU A 65 -5.80 2.47 -5.20
C GLU A 65 -4.96 2.32 -3.93
N LEU A 66 -4.56 1.09 -3.59
CA LEU A 66 -3.62 0.80 -2.52
C LEU A 66 -2.29 1.52 -2.75
N LEU A 67 -1.73 1.46 -3.96
CA LEU A 67 -0.50 2.19 -4.29
C LEU A 67 -0.64 3.70 -4.08
N ARG A 68 -1.78 4.29 -4.47
CA ARG A 68 -2.04 5.72 -4.24
C ARG A 68 -2.13 6.06 -2.75
N ALA A 69 -2.82 5.24 -1.97
CA ALA A 69 -2.93 5.44 -0.52
C ALA A 69 -1.57 5.35 0.18
N LEU A 70 -0.72 4.39 -0.23
CA LEU A 70 0.64 4.24 0.28
C LEU A 70 1.52 5.45 -0.08
N ARG A 71 1.45 5.93 -1.33
CA ARG A 71 2.18 7.13 -1.73
C ARG A 71 1.76 8.38 -0.95
N ALA A 72 0.47 8.54 -0.67
CA ALA A 72 -0.02 9.64 0.16
C ALA A 72 0.55 9.55 1.58
N ALA A 73 0.40 8.39 2.22
CA ALA A 73 0.93 8.18 3.58
C ALA A 73 2.46 8.34 3.69
N LEU A 74 3.21 8.04 2.63
CA LEU A 74 4.67 8.22 2.58
C LEU A 74 5.13 9.64 2.23
N GLY A 75 4.24 10.45 1.64
CA GLY A 75 4.52 11.86 1.33
C GLY A 75 4.04 12.82 2.42
N ASP A 76 3.08 12.39 3.23
CA ASP A 76 2.56 13.11 4.39
C ASP A 76 3.33 12.78 5.69
N ALA A 77 4.19 11.75 5.68
CA ALA A 77 5.07 11.34 6.79
C ALA A 77 6.45 12.01 6.70
#